data_AF-A0A2E9UN14-F1
#
_entry.id   AF-A0A2E9UN14-F1
#
_cell.length_a   1.000
_cell.length_b   1.000
_cell.length_c   1.000
_cell.angle_alpha   90.00
_cell.angle_beta   90.00
_cell.angle_gamma   90.00
#
_symmetry.space_group_name_H-M   'P 1'
#
loop_
_entity.id
_entity.type
_entity.pdbx_description
1 polymer ?
#
loop_
_entity_poly.entity_id
_entity_poly.type
_entity_poly.pdbx_seq_one_letter_code
_entity_poly.pdbx_strand_id
1 'polypeptide(L)'
;MIRKFNGSDLGPIPVIRARLKDFDIVYSPHVASYGSIPATLRHSPGTRVTLFVDWLTPEQESHMHETEIPMGNYHFGELDGIELQLDFGPAMTSAYVYLSRRGSLTRDGFPVALAAVRAENRIWASLSQEEIQNHARDITAAGQPLEAFIRAAIEDDSARQERTRALMSDGLPFNYSGFTPIEI
;
A
#
# COMPACT_ATOMS: atom_id res chain seq x y z
N MET A 1 -2.85 -5.96 -10.67
CA MET A 1 -2.36 -6.77 -11.80
C MET A 1 -3.09 -6.50 -13.10
N ILE A 2 -4.40 -6.78 -13.22
CA ILE A 2 -5.14 -6.59 -14.49
C ILE A 2 -4.94 -5.20 -15.09
N ARG A 3 -5.12 -4.11 -14.33
CA ARG A 3 -4.90 -2.73 -14.83
C ARG A 3 -3.51 -2.49 -15.46
N LYS A 4 -2.47 -3.14 -14.95
CA LYS A 4 -1.08 -2.90 -15.36
C LYS A 4 -0.65 -3.75 -16.56
N PHE A 5 -1.17 -4.97 -16.65
CA PHE A 5 -0.81 -5.95 -17.68
C PHE A 5 -1.92 -6.18 -18.71
N ASN A 6 -3.00 -5.39 -18.66
CA ASN A 6 -4.08 -5.51 -19.65
C ASN A 6 -3.55 -5.17 -21.05
N GLY A 7 -3.63 -6.13 -21.98
CA GLY A 7 -3.13 -5.96 -23.34
C GLY A 7 -1.61 -6.08 -23.49
N SER A 8 -0.87 -6.49 -22.46
CA SER A 8 0.56 -6.81 -22.60
C SER A 8 0.75 -8.22 -23.15
N ASP A 9 1.71 -8.41 -24.06
CA ASP A 9 2.10 -9.72 -24.59
C ASP A 9 3.11 -10.47 -23.69
N LEU A 10 3.30 -10.01 -22.44
CA LEU A 10 4.28 -10.52 -21.48
C LEU A 10 3.88 -11.86 -20.82
N GLY A 11 2.76 -12.45 -21.22
CA GLY A 11 2.27 -13.73 -20.68
C GLY A 11 1.63 -13.63 -19.29
N PRO A 12 1.17 -14.77 -18.74
CA PRO A 12 0.50 -14.82 -17.44
C PRO A 12 1.49 -14.62 -16.29
N ILE A 13 0.97 -14.09 -15.17
CA ILE A 13 1.71 -13.92 -13.91
C ILE A 13 1.10 -14.86 -12.88
N PRO A 14 1.84 -15.89 -12.39
CA PRO A 14 1.39 -16.70 -11.27
C PRO A 14 1.25 -15.86 -10.01
N VAL A 15 0.12 -16.01 -9.33
CA VAL A 15 -0.18 -15.29 -8.08
C VAL A 15 -0.52 -16.31 -7.01
N ILE A 16 0.26 -16.36 -5.94
CA ILE A 16 0.08 -17.32 -4.85
C ILE A 16 -0.33 -16.57 -3.60
N ARG A 17 -1.43 -16.99 -2.97
CA ARG A 17 -1.84 -16.45 -1.67
C ARG A 17 -0.80 -16.82 -0.62
N ALA A 18 -0.51 -15.88 0.29
CA ALA A 18 0.46 -16.07 1.34
C ALA A 18 0.00 -15.44 2.65
N ARG A 19 0.62 -15.86 3.75
CA ARG A 19 0.47 -15.26 5.07
C ARG A 19 1.81 -14.74 5.54
N LEU A 20 1.87 -13.44 5.83
CA LEU A 20 3.05 -12.77 6.35
C LEU A 20 2.83 -12.44 7.83
N LYS A 21 3.74 -12.89 8.68
CA LYS A 21 3.71 -12.66 10.13
C LYS A 21 4.48 -11.40 10.50
N ASP A 22 4.04 -10.73 11.56
CA ASP A 22 4.58 -9.50 12.13
C ASP A 22 4.39 -8.26 11.23
N PHE A 23 3.43 -8.32 10.30
CA PHE A 23 3.07 -7.19 9.44
C PHE A 23 1.56 -7.08 9.28
N ASP A 24 1.11 -5.86 8.94
CA ASP A 24 -0.24 -5.56 8.51
C ASP A 24 -0.23 -4.69 7.24
N ILE A 25 -1.36 -4.65 6.56
CA ILE A 25 -1.62 -3.73 5.46
C ILE A 25 -2.41 -2.54 6.00
N VAL A 26 -1.82 -1.36 5.88
CA VAL A 26 -2.35 -0.09 6.39
C VAL A 26 -2.49 0.92 5.25
N TYR A 27 -3.20 2.02 5.49
CA TYR A 27 -3.29 3.09 4.51
C TYR A 27 -2.01 3.91 4.44
N SER A 28 -1.65 4.36 3.24
CA SER A 28 -0.60 5.34 2.99
C SER A 28 -1.19 6.75 3.01
N PRO A 29 -0.47 7.78 3.50
CA PRO A 29 -1.01 9.14 3.66
C PRO A 29 -1.00 9.92 2.35
N HIS A 30 -1.65 9.41 1.31
CA HIS A 30 -1.85 10.14 0.06
C HIS A 30 -3.13 9.74 -0.65
N VAL A 31 -3.59 10.62 -1.53
CA VAL A 31 -4.71 10.35 -2.42
C VAL A 31 -4.15 10.06 -3.80
N ALA A 32 -4.52 8.92 -4.38
CA ALA A 32 -4.13 8.53 -5.72
C ALA A 32 -4.88 9.35 -6.78
N SER A 33 -4.36 9.36 -8.02
CA SER A 33 -5.00 10.05 -9.16
C SER A 33 -6.40 9.53 -9.49
N TYR A 34 -6.74 8.32 -9.07
CA TYR A 34 -8.08 7.74 -9.19
C TYR A 34 -8.92 7.87 -7.90
N GLY A 35 -8.53 8.76 -6.99
CA GLY A 35 -9.32 9.18 -5.82
C GLY A 35 -9.28 8.23 -4.61
N SER A 36 -8.61 7.08 -4.71
CA SER A 36 -8.43 6.15 -3.60
C SER A 36 -7.36 6.65 -2.62
N ILE A 37 -7.43 6.23 -1.36
CA ILE A 37 -6.28 6.22 -0.45
C ILE A 37 -5.61 4.85 -0.57
N PRO A 38 -4.35 4.76 -1.06
CA PRO A 38 -3.69 3.48 -1.29
C PRO A 38 -3.26 2.78 -0.01
N ALA A 39 -2.98 1.49 -0.14
CA ALA A 39 -2.46 0.67 0.94
C ALA A 39 -0.93 0.58 0.91
N THR A 40 -0.32 0.25 2.04
CA THR A 40 1.10 -0.04 2.17
C THR A 40 1.34 -1.04 3.30
N LEU A 41 2.53 -1.64 3.34
CA LEU A 41 2.91 -2.58 4.38
C LEU A 41 3.41 -1.82 5.61
N ARG A 42 3.14 -2.36 6.80
CA ARG A 42 3.66 -1.84 8.06
C ARG A 42 4.04 -2.98 9.00
N HIS A 43 5.21 -2.86 9.62
CA HIS A 43 5.62 -3.78 10.69
C HIS A 43 4.68 -3.64 11.89
N SER A 44 4.09 -4.76 12.29
CA SER A 44 3.02 -4.89 13.26
C SER A 44 3.21 -6.20 14.03
N PRO A 45 4.05 -6.21 15.08
CA PRO A 45 4.38 -7.42 15.82
C PRO A 45 3.14 -8.19 16.29
N GLY A 46 3.12 -9.50 16.04
CA GLY A 46 2.02 -10.41 16.37
C GLY A 46 0.90 -10.48 15.32
N THR A 47 0.75 -9.46 14.46
CA THR A 47 -0.24 -9.48 13.39
C THR A 47 0.17 -10.45 12.28
N ARG A 48 -0.79 -11.23 11.75
CA ARG A 48 -0.56 -12.09 10.58
C ARG A 48 -1.51 -11.71 9.46
N VAL A 49 -0.97 -11.13 8.39
CA VAL A 49 -1.76 -10.61 7.26
C VAL A 49 -1.76 -11.58 6.08
N THR A 50 -2.91 -11.67 5.40
CA THR A 50 -3.05 -12.44 4.15
C THR A 50 -2.79 -11.51 2.97
N LEU A 51 -1.82 -11.88 2.14
CA LEU A 51 -1.43 -11.16 0.93
C LEU A 51 -1.24 -12.14 -0.24
N PHE A 52 -0.74 -11.64 -1.36
CA PHE A 52 -0.40 -12.44 -2.52
C PHE A 52 1.03 -12.14 -2.97
N VAL A 53 1.72 -13.17 -3.45
CA VAL A 53 3.04 -13.09 -4.07
C VAL A 53 2.88 -13.27 -5.56
N ASP A 54 3.31 -12.25 -6.31
CA ASP A 54 3.35 -12.24 -7.76
C ASP A 54 4.71 -12.77 -8.23
N TRP A 55 4.73 -13.81 -9.06
CA TRP A 55 5.95 -14.37 -9.63
C TRP A 55 6.21 -13.78 -11.01
N LEU A 56 7.13 -12.82 -11.08
CA LEU A 56 7.41 -12.05 -12.29
C LEU A 56 8.64 -12.59 -13.01
N THR A 57 8.61 -12.59 -14.35
CA THR A 57 9.84 -12.61 -15.15
C THR A 57 10.55 -11.26 -15.07
N PRO A 58 11.84 -11.16 -15.41
CA PRO A 58 12.55 -9.89 -15.43
C PRO A 58 11.87 -8.81 -16.29
N GLU A 59 11.25 -9.20 -17.42
CA GLU A 59 10.52 -8.28 -18.30
C GLU A 59 9.21 -7.79 -17.65
N GLN A 60 8.48 -8.68 -16.97
CA GLN A 60 7.26 -8.33 -16.25
C GLN A 60 7.55 -7.43 -15.04
N GLU A 61 8.67 -7.67 -14.34
CA GLU A 61 9.14 -6.82 -13.24
C GLU A 61 9.54 -5.43 -13.74
N SER A 62 10.29 -5.35 -14.83
CA SER A 62 10.65 -4.09 -15.49
C SER A 62 9.40 -3.28 -15.87
N HIS A 63 8.41 -3.93 -16.48
CA HIS A 63 7.11 -3.31 -16.78
C HIS A 63 6.37 -2.86 -15.51
N MET A 64 6.45 -3.63 -14.43
CA MET A 64 5.85 -3.25 -13.15
C MET A 64 6.49 -1.98 -12.57
N HIS A 65 7.82 -1.83 -12.68
CA HIS A 65 8.54 -0.62 -12.30
C HIS A 65 8.06 0.62 -13.05
N GLU A 66 7.88 0.53 -14.37
CA GLU A 66 7.37 1.63 -15.20
C GLU A 66 5.99 2.13 -14.72
N THR A 67 5.17 1.26 -14.14
CA THR A 67 3.84 1.65 -13.64
C THR A 67 3.85 2.22 -12.21
N GLU A 68 4.82 1.85 -11.38
CA GLU A 68 4.84 2.14 -9.93
C GLU A 68 5.82 3.25 -9.54
N ILE A 69 6.95 3.37 -10.25
CA ILE A 69 8.06 4.24 -9.88
C ILE A 69 7.91 5.66 -10.41
N PRO A 70 7.48 5.92 -11.67
CA PRO A 70 7.43 7.29 -12.20
C PRO A 70 6.51 8.24 -11.42
N MET A 71 5.51 7.73 -10.71
CA MET A 71 4.66 8.56 -9.84
C MET A 71 5.34 8.92 -8.50
N GLY A 72 6.54 8.41 -8.22
CA GLY A 72 7.34 8.74 -7.03
C GLY A 72 6.74 8.26 -5.71
N ASN A 73 5.74 7.37 -5.76
CA ASN A 73 4.93 7.02 -4.59
C ASN A 73 5.50 5.83 -3.79
N TYR A 74 6.32 4.99 -4.43
CA TYR A 74 6.83 3.76 -3.83
C TYR A 74 8.37 3.65 -3.91
N HIS A 75 8.94 2.99 -2.91
CA HIS A 75 10.26 2.36 -2.95
C HIS A 75 10.09 0.91 -3.38
N PHE A 76 10.95 0.45 -4.27
CA PHE A 76 11.16 -0.98 -4.45
C PHE A 76 12.32 -1.43 -3.59
N GLY A 77 12.27 -2.65 -3.07
CA GLY A 77 13.35 -3.20 -2.29
C GLY A 77 13.07 -4.61 -1.80
N GLU A 78 14.07 -5.20 -1.18
CA GLU A 78 13.96 -6.52 -0.56
C GLU A 78 13.55 -6.37 0.90
N LEU A 79 12.59 -7.18 1.32
CA LEU A 79 12.19 -7.36 2.71
C LEU A 79 12.70 -8.71 3.19
N ASP A 80 13.71 -8.72 4.05
CA ASP A 80 14.39 -9.90 4.58
C ASP A 80 14.09 -10.14 6.08
N GLY A 81 14.45 -11.32 6.59
CA GLY A 81 14.19 -11.73 7.97
C GLY A 81 12.71 -11.91 8.27
N ILE A 82 11.89 -12.18 7.26
CA ILE A 82 10.44 -12.32 7.39
C ILE A 82 10.01 -13.79 7.53
N GLU A 83 8.79 -14.01 8.01
CA GLU A 83 8.14 -15.32 8.00
C GLU A 83 6.94 -15.24 7.04
N LEU A 84 7.18 -15.61 5.78
CA LEU A 84 6.19 -15.58 4.71
C LEU A 84 5.81 -17.02 4.31
N GLN A 85 4.60 -17.44 4.63
CA GLN A 85 4.10 -18.77 4.27
C GLN A 85 3.22 -18.70 3.02
N LEU A 86 3.68 -19.28 1.92
CA LEU A 86 2.86 -19.46 0.71
C LEU A 86 1.82 -20.57 0.90
N ASP A 87 0.65 -20.44 0.31
CA ASP A 87 -0.30 -21.54 0.20
C ASP A 87 0.26 -22.63 -0.71
N PHE A 88 0.35 -23.85 -0.18
CA PHE A 88 0.89 -25.01 -0.89
C PHE A 88 2.34 -24.84 -1.39
N GLY A 89 3.10 -23.91 -0.79
CA GLY A 89 4.49 -23.62 -1.14
C GLY A 89 5.42 -23.60 0.07
N PRO A 90 6.72 -23.36 -0.16
CA PRO A 90 7.68 -23.21 0.93
C PRO A 90 7.40 -21.96 1.76
N ALA A 91 7.90 -21.97 2.99
CA ALA A 91 8.10 -20.73 3.73
C ALA A 91 9.28 -19.97 3.10
N MET A 92 9.14 -18.66 2.98
CA MET A 92 10.15 -17.74 2.46
C MET A 92 10.62 -16.81 3.57
N THR A 93 11.91 -16.50 3.55
CA THR A 93 12.56 -15.60 4.52
C THR A 93 12.80 -14.20 3.97
N SER A 94 12.65 -14.01 2.65
CA SER A 94 12.67 -12.71 2.00
C SER A 94 11.68 -12.62 0.83
N ALA A 95 11.31 -11.39 0.46
CA ALA A 95 10.52 -11.10 -0.74
C ALA A 95 10.76 -9.65 -1.21
N TYR A 96 10.61 -9.39 -2.50
CA TYR A 96 10.61 -8.03 -3.03
C TYR A 96 9.25 -7.36 -2.84
N VAL A 97 9.26 -6.07 -2.48
CA VAL A 97 8.06 -5.31 -2.15
C VAL A 97 8.11 -3.89 -2.71
N TYR A 98 6.92 -3.35 -3.01
CA TYR A 98 6.73 -1.92 -3.26
C TYR A 98 6.14 -1.28 -2.00
N LEU A 99 6.91 -0.44 -1.32
CA LEU A 99 6.53 0.24 -0.07
C LEU A 99 6.29 1.72 -0.32
N SER A 100 5.28 2.30 0.31
CA SER A 100 5.04 3.73 0.12
C SER A 100 6.22 4.54 0.65
N ARG A 101 6.70 5.51 -0.14
CA ARG A 101 7.70 6.50 0.31
C ARG A 101 7.18 7.39 1.44
N ARG A 102 5.86 7.45 1.63
CA ARG A 102 5.19 8.34 2.58
C ARG A 102 4.85 7.65 3.91
N GLY A 103 5.15 6.36 4.05
CA GLY A 103 4.81 5.60 5.25
C GLY A 103 3.31 5.37 5.40
N SER A 104 2.84 5.39 6.65
CA SER A 104 1.48 5.02 7.05
C SER A 104 0.67 6.23 7.49
N LEU A 105 -0.57 6.34 7.00
CA LEU A 105 -1.58 7.28 7.45
C LEU A 105 -1.97 6.92 8.89
N THR A 106 -2.04 7.95 9.74
CA THR A 106 -2.38 7.80 11.15
C THR A 106 -3.75 8.39 11.50
N ARG A 107 -4.39 7.77 12.49
CA ARG A 107 -5.54 8.32 13.21
C ARG A 107 -5.24 8.21 14.70
N ASP A 108 -5.34 9.32 15.40
CA ASP A 108 -4.99 9.41 16.83
C ASP A 108 -3.56 8.92 17.14
N GLY A 109 -2.63 9.14 16.21
CA GLY A 109 -1.22 8.73 16.32
C GLY A 109 -0.92 7.27 15.95
N PHE A 110 -1.92 6.47 15.60
CA PHE A 110 -1.75 5.07 15.23
C PHE A 110 -2.01 4.82 13.75
N PRO A 111 -1.27 3.91 13.08
CA PRO A 111 -1.59 3.49 11.71
C PRO A 111 -3.03 2.99 11.58
N VAL A 112 -3.64 3.21 10.42
CA VAL A 112 -4.99 2.70 10.13
C VAL A 112 -4.92 1.51 9.19
N ALA A 113 -5.39 0.34 9.65
CA ALA A 113 -5.37 -0.88 8.86
C ALA A 113 -6.45 -0.88 7.75
N LEU A 114 -6.17 -1.58 6.66
CA LEU A 114 -7.12 -1.76 5.55
C LEU A 114 -8.07 -2.93 5.89
N ALA A 115 -9.35 -2.62 6.14
CA ALA A 115 -10.35 -3.62 6.56
C ALA A 115 -10.60 -4.70 5.49
N ALA A 116 -10.44 -4.36 4.21
CA ALA A 116 -10.61 -5.31 3.11
C ALA A 116 -9.56 -6.44 3.11
N VAL A 117 -8.42 -6.25 3.79
CA VAL A 117 -7.36 -7.25 3.90
C VAL A 117 -7.53 -8.03 5.19
N ARG A 118 -7.67 -9.36 5.03
CA ARG A 118 -7.76 -10.29 6.15
C ARG A 118 -6.44 -10.32 6.93
N ALA A 119 -6.52 -10.10 8.23
CA ALA A 119 -5.43 -10.33 9.16
C ALA A 119 -5.94 -10.97 10.46
N GLU A 120 -5.04 -11.66 11.15
CA GLU A 120 -5.24 -12.20 12.48
C GLU A 120 -4.41 -11.40 13.49
N ASN A 121 -4.89 -11.29 14.73
CA ASN A 121 -4.22 -10.55 15.83
C ASN A 121 -3.90 -9.08 15.49
N ARG A 122 -4.68 -8.47 14.60
CA ARG A 122 -4.54 -7.07 14.22
C ARG A 122 -4.65 -6.15 15.44
N ILE A 123 -3.65 -5.28 15.59
CA ILE A 123 -3.52 -4.39 16.75
C ILE A 123 -4.07 -2.97 16.53
N TRP A 124 -4.35 -2.60 15.28
CA TRP A 124 -4.85 -1.27 14.92
C TRP A 124 -6.29 -1.31 14.42
N ALA A 125 -6.99 -0.19 14.56
CA ALA A 125 -8.32 -0.02 13.97
C ALA A 125 -8.23 -0.17 12.45
N SER A 126 -9.15 -0.95 11.88
CA SER A 126 -9.26 -1.13 10.45
C SER A 126 -10.44 -0.35 9.89
N LEU A 127 -10.22 0.41 8.82
CA LEU A 127 -11.26 1.13 8.11
C LEU A 127 -11.45 0.57 6.70
N SER A 128 -12.66 0.69 6.18
CA SER A 128 -12.96 0.53 4.77
C SER A 128 -12.47 1.73 3.96
N GLN A 129 -12.50 1.59 2.64
CA GLN A 129 -12.08 2.65 1.72
C GLN A 129 -12.90 3.93 1.89
N GLU A 130 -14.21 3.79 2.07
CA GLU A 130 -15.11 4.92 2.25
C GLU A 130 -14.86 5.62 3.60
N GLU A 131 -14.64 4.86 4.67
CA GLU A 131 -14.35 5.40 5.99
C GLU A 131 -13.02 6.15 6.03
N ILE A 132 -11.96 5.62 5.42
CA ILE A 132 -10.68 6.32 5.37
C ILE A 132 -10.75 7.58 4.49
N GLN A 133 -11.55 7.56 3.41
CA GLN A 133 -11.74 8.75 2.58
C GLN A 133 -12.56 9.83 3.30
N ASN A 134 -13.57 9.45 4.09
CA ASN A 134 -14.27 10.38 4.98
C ASN A 134 -13.29 10.99 6.00
N HIS A 135 -12.45 10.17 6.63
CA HIS A 135 -11.44 10.67 7.57
C HIS A 135 -10.47 11.66 6.91
N ALA A 136 -9.93 11.32 5.73
CA ALA A 136 -9.03 12.22 5.00
C ALA A 136 -9.73 13.51 4.55
N ARG A 137 -11.00 13.42 4.15
CA ARG A 137 -11.82 14.59 3.83
C ARG A 137 -12.01 15.47 5.06
N ASP A 138 -12.32 14.90 6.21
CA ASP A 138 -12.55 15.70 7.43
C ASP A 138 -11.29 16.44 7.87
N ILE A 139 -10.09 15.91 7.56
CA ILE A 139 -8.81 16.59 7.77
C ILE A 139 -8.58 17.73 6.76
N THR A 140 -8.95 17.52 5.50
CA THR A 140 -8.42 18.35 4.38
C THR A 140 -9.47 19.18 3.63
N ALA A 141 -10.74 18.90 3.82
CA ALA A 141 -11.88 19.50 3.12
C ALA A 141 -13.18 19.30 3.93
N ALA A 142 -13.14 19.63 5.23
CA ALA A 142 -14.24 19.41 6.16
C ALA A 142 -15.56 19.99 5.63
N GLY A 143 -16.65 19.21 5.74
CA GLY A 143 -17.99 19.60 5.28
C GLY A 143 -18.26 19.41 3.79
N GLN A 144 -17.27 19.04 2.99
CA GLN A 144 -17.50 18.68 1.58
C GLN A 144 -18.28 17.34 1.48
N PRO A 145 -19.16 17.14 0.48
CA PRO A 145 -19.66 15.81 0.16
C PRO A 145 -18.52 14.87 -0.25
N LEU A 146 -18.56 13.61 0.17
CA LEU A 146 -17.49 12.64 -0.13
C LEU A 146 -17.24 12.48 -1.63
N GLU A 147 -18.31 12.41 -2.44
CA GLU A 147 -18.19 12.30 -3.89
C GLU A 147 -17.46 13.50 -4.52
N ALA A 148 -17.75 14.71 -4.03
CA ALA A 148 -17.09 15.93 -4.50
C ALA A 148 -15.61 15.95 -4.06
N PHE A 149 -15.31 15.42 -2.86
CA PHE A 149 -13.94 15.23 -2.41
C PHE A 149 -13.17 14.29 -3.35
N ILE A 150 -13.73 13.11 -3.64
CA ILE A 150 -13.11 12.12 -4.53
C ILE A 150 -12.94 12.69 -5.95
N ARG A 151 -13.98 13.31 -6.50
CA ARG A 151 -13.95 13.94 -7.83
C ARG A 151 -12.85 14.98 -7.93
N ALA A 152 -12.77 15.89 -6.96
CA ALA A 152 -11.73 16.92 -6.93
C ALA A 152 -10.31 16.30 -6.87
N ALA A 153 -10.12 15.18 -6.18
CA ALA A 153 -8.81 14.51 -6.19
C ALA A 153 -8.45 13.93 -7.57
N ILE A 154 -9.44 13.53 -8.37
CA ILE A 154 -9.23 12.98 -9.71
C ILE A 154 -8.99 14.10 -10.73
N GLU A 155 -9.76 15.18 -10.65
CA GLU A 155 -9.79 16.26 -11.65
C GLU A 155 -8.77 17.38 -11.37
N ASP A 156 -8.35 17.57 -10.12
CA ASP A 156 -7.45 18.65 -9.68
C ASP A 156 -6.18 18.11 -9.01
N ASP A 157 -5.09 18.16 -9.76
CA ASP A 157 -3.76 17.74 -9.31
C ASP A 157 -3.24 18.56 -8.13
N SER A 158 -3.53 19.87 -8.09
CA SER A 158 -3.08 20.75 -7.01
C SER A 158 -3.82 20.42 -5.72
N ALA A 159 -5.14 20.27 -5.79
CA ALA A 159 -5.94 19.84 -4.63
C ALA A 159 -5.49 18.47 -4.11
N ARG A 160 -5.20 17.52 -5.01
CA ARG A 160 -4.68 16.19 -4.63
C ARG A 160 -3.32 16.27 -3.93
N GLN A 161 -2.41 17.12 -4.42
CA GLN A 161 -1.10 17.32 -3.80
C GLN A 161 -1.19 17.99 -2.43
N GLU A 162 -2.06 19.00 -2.28
CA GLU A 162 -2.29 19.68 -1.01
C GLU A 162 -2.85 18.74 0.05
N ARG A 163 -3.86 17.94 -0.31
CA ARG A 163 -4.43 16.91 0.57
C ARG A 163 -3.39 15.87 0.97
N THR A 164 -2.59 15.41 0.01
CA THR A 164 -1.49 14.49 0.30
C THR A 164 -0.50 15.10 1.30
N ARG A 165 -0.11 16.36 1.13
CA ARG A 165 0.78 17.06 2.07
C ARG A 165 0.18 17.13 3.47
N ALA A 166 -1.12 17.44 3.58
CA ALA A 166 -1.81 17.49 4.86
C ALA A 166 -1.91 16.12 5.53
N LEU A 167 -2.21 15.04 4.79
CA LEU A 167 -2.24 13.68 5.35
C LEU A 167 -0.85 13.19 5.79
N MET A 168 0.21 13.69 5.15
CA MET A 168 1.59 13.31 5.48
C MET A 168 2.11 13.96 6.77
N SER A 169 1.48 15.02 7.31
CA SER A 169 2.03 15.76 8.46
C SER A 169 2.29 14.88 9.67
N ASP A 170 1.40 13.92 9.90
CA ASP A 170 1.44 12.99 11.03
C ASP A 170 1.67 11.54 10.57
N GLY A 171 2.14 11.37 9.33
CA GLY A 171 2.46 10.07 8.75
C GLY A 171 3.63 9.41 9.46
N LEU A 172 3.56 8.10 9.67
CA LEU A 172 4.64 7.35 10.29
C LEU A 172 5.49 6.64 9.22
N PRO A 173 6.82 6.83 9.19
CA PRO A 173 7.68 6.15 8.22
C PRO A 173 7.63 4.62 8.40
N PHE A 174 7.97 3.89 7.34
CA PHE A 174 8.18 2.46 7.43
C PHE A 174 9.37 2.16 8.37
N ASN A 175 9.21 1.19 9.27
CA ASN A 175 10.08 1.04 10.44
C ASN A 175 10.54 -0.41 10.70
N TYR A 176 10.93 -1.12 9.63
CA TYR A 176 11.46 -2.47 9.74
C TYR A 176 12.90 -2.53 9.23
N SER A 177 13.80 -3.06 10.05
CA SER A 177 15.25 -3.07 9.78
C SER A 177 15.66 -4.04 8.68
N GLY A 178 14.85 -5.05 8.37
CA GLY A 178 15.12 -6.01 7.30
C GLY A 178 14.74 -5.50 5.91
N PHE A 179 14.37 -4.23 5.73
CA PHE A 179 14.09 -3.67 4.42
C PHE A 179 15.31 -2.98 3.83
N THR A 180 15.69 -3.38 2.62
CA THR A 180 16.77 -2.77 1.84
C THR A 180 16.21 -2.20 0.55
N PRO A 181 16.20 -0.86 0.37
CA PRO A 181 15.75 -0.25 -0.88
C PRO A 181 16.73 -0.57 -2.02
N ILE A 182 16.18 -0.77 -3.21
CA ILE A 182 16.94 -1.01 -4.45
C ILE A 182 16.64 0.16 -5.40
N GLU A 183 17.70 0.80 -5.90
CA GLU A 183 17.58 1.83 -6.93
C GLU A 183 17.36 1.17 -8.30
N ILE A 184 16.37 1.66 -9.03
CA ILE A 184 15.97 1.20 -10.37
C ILE A 184 15.92 2.43 -11.28
#